data_AF-A0A1A2N572-F1
#
_entry.id   AF-A0A1A2N572-F1
#
_cell.length_a   1.000
_cell.length_b   1.000
_cell.length_c   1.000
_cell.angle_alpha   90.00
_cell.angle_beta   90.00
_cell.angle_gamma   90.00
#
_symmetry.space_group_name_H-M   'P 1'
#
loop_
_entity.id
_entity.type
_entity.pdbx_description
1 polymer ?
#
loop_
_entity_poly.entity_id
_entity_poly.type
_entity_poly.pdbx_seq_one_letter_code
_entity_poly.pdbx_strand_id
1 'polypeptide(L)' 'MGAMSAAALGRATHAGEDITAKLRDAELQASYRSAEHLGFDELIDPRETRDALLGALLRGLSSRQAAAEPVSRTVILP' A
#
# COMPACT_ATOMS: atom_id res chain seq x y z
N MET A 1 7.52 11.87 0.00
CA MET A 1 6.97 12.52 1.21
C MET A 1 6.65 11.41 2.21
N GLY A 2 7.61 11.09 3.06
CA GLY A 2 7.63 9.83 3.82
C GLY A 2 6.76 9.82 5.07
N ALA A 3 5.91 8.79 5.16
CA ALA A 3 5.81 7.87 6.29
C ALA A 3 5.49 8.39 7.71
N MET A 4 4.90 9.58 7.88
CA MET A 4 4.31 9.98 9.16
C MET A 4 2.79 9.92 9.10
N SER A 5 2.19 9.04 9.89
CA SER A 5 0.73 9.00 10.05
C SER A 5 0.20 10.28 10.71
N ALA A 6 -1.06 10.63 10.48
CA ALA A 6 -1.66 11.81 11.10
C ALA A 6 -1.57 11.76 12.64
N ALA A 7 -1.63 10.57 13.22
CA ALA A 7 -1.41 10.35 14.65
C ALA A 7 0.02 10.71 15.10
N ALA A 8 1.03 10.34 14.32
CA ALA A 8 2.41 10.68 14.61
C ALA A 8 2.66 12.19 14.48
N LEU A 9 2.06 12.81 13.46
CA LEU A 9 2.14 14.26 13.24
C LEU A 9 1.47 15.05 14.37
N GLY A 10 0.25 14.69 14.78
CA GLY A 10 -0.46 15.37 15.85
C GLY A 10 0.29 15.33 17.19
N ARG A 11 0.90 14.18 17.51
CA ARG A 11 1.77 14.06 18.70
C ARG A 11 3.03 14.92 18.60
N ALA A 12 3.69 14.93 17.44
CA ALA A 12 4.91 15.70 17.25
C ALA A 12 4.68 17.22 17.36
N THR A 13 3.53 17.71 16.91
CA THR A 13 3.19 19.14 16.90
C THR A 13 2.42 19.61 18.14
N HIS A 14 2.13 18.71 19.10
CA HIS A 14 1.24 18.99 20.24
C HIS A 14 -0.10 19.58 19.79
N ALA A 15 -0.62 19.07 18.67
CA ALA A 15 -1.87 19.53 18.11
C ALA A 15 -3.03 19.24 19.08
N GLY A 16 -3.89 20.24 19.30
CA GLY A 16 -5.13 20.04 20.05
C GLY A 16 -6.04 18.98 19.40
N GLU A 17 -7.01 18.48 20.16
CA GLU A 17 -7.90 17.39 19.73
C GLU A 17 -8.61 17.69 18.40
N ASP A 18 -9.09 18.92 18.21
CA ASP A 18 -9.74 19.37 16.97
C ASP A 18 -8.83 19.26 15.74
N ILE A 19 -7.55 19.60 15.90
CA ILE A 19 -6.58 19.55 14.81
C ILE A 19 -6.19 18.10 14.53
N THR A 20 -6.04 17.28 15.57
CA THR A 20 -5.78 15.85 15.42
C THR A 20 -6.92 15.14 14.69
N ALA A 21 -8.17 15.47 14.99
CA ALA A 21 -9.34 14.95 14.29
C ALA A 21 -9.34 15.32 12.80
N LYS A 22 -9.04 16.58 12.47
CA LYS A 22 -8.92 17.05 11.08
C LYS A 22 -7.79 16.36 10.32
N LEU A 23 -6.65 16.14 10.97
CA LEU A 23 -5.52 15.43 10.36
C LEU A 23 -5.87 13.97 10.07
N ARG A 24 -6.62 13.31 10.97
CA ARG A 24 -7.11 11.94 10.76
C ARG A 24 -8.09 11.84 9.60
N ASP A 25 -9.04 12.76 9.51
CA ASP A 25 -9.97 12.80 8.38
C ASP A 25 -9.24 13.05 7.05
N ALA A 26 -8.30 14.00 7.03
CA ALA A 26 -7.50 14.27 5.85
C ALA A 26 -6.67 13.06 5.38
N GLU A 27 -6.08 12.29 6.31
CA GLU A 27 -5.39 11.03 6.03
C GLU A 27 -6.35 10.01 5.40
N LEU A 28 -7.55 9.85 5.96
CA LEU A 28 -8.56 8.92 5.44
C LEU A 28 -9.04 9.31 4.03
N GLN A 29 -9.34 10.58 3.79
CA GLN A 29 -9.76 11.07 2.47
C GLN A 29 -8.64 10.97 1.43
N ALA A 30 -7.38 11.12 1.83
CA ALA A 30 -6.24 10.89 0.94
C ALA A 30 -6.15 9.41 0.53
N SER A 31 -6.37 8.49 1.46
CA SER A 31 -6.46 7.07 1.16
C SER A 31 -7.60 6.78 0.16
N TYR A 32 -8.84 7.21 0.42
CA TYR A 32 -9.94 6.96 -0.52
C TYR A 32 -9.69 7.49 -1.94
N ARG A 33 -9.13 8.71 -2.07
CA ARG A 33 -8.77 9.26 -3.40
C ARG A 33 -7.68 8.46 -4.09
N SER A 34 -6.72 7.91 -3.36
CA SER A 34 -5.69 7.05 -3.95
C SER A 34 -6.27 5.70 -4.39
N ALA A 35 -7.26 5.17 -3.67
CA ALA A 35 -7.98 3.95 -4.04
C ALA A 35 -8.75 4.12 -5.37
N GLU A 36 -9.42 5.26 -5.54
CA GLU A 36 -10.18 5.60 -6.76
C GLU A 36 -9.32 5.56 -8.03
N HIS A 37 -8.04 5.91 -7.90
CA HIS A 37 -7.08 5.93 -9.01
C HIS A 37 -6.28 4.63 -9.14
N LEU A 38 -6.74 3.53 -8.52
CA LEU A 38 -6.06 2.23 -8.50
C LEU A 38 -4.62 2.31 -7.96
N GLY A 39 -4.35 3.27 -7.06
CA GLY A 39 -3.03 3.39 -6.41
C GLY A 39 -2.74 2.23 -5.45
N PHE A 40 -3.77 1.49 -5.05
CA PHE A 40 -3.72 0.22 -4.34
C PHE A 40 -5.04 -0.53 -4.56
N ASP A 41 -5.02 -1.85 -4.37
CA ASP A 41 -6.14 -2.73 -4.73
C ASP A 41 -7.36 -2.58 -3.80
N GLU A 42 -7.16 -2.41 -2.50
CA GLU A 42 -8.22 -2.42 -1.49
C GLU A 42 -7.83 -1.63 -0.22
N LEU A 43 -8.83 -1.02 0.44
CA LEU A 43 -8.71 -0.55 1.82
C LEU A 43 -9.25 -1.61 2.76
N ILE A 44 -8.40 -2.15 3.62
CA ILE A 44 -8.75 -3.21 4.57
C ILE A 44 -8.70 -2.72 6.01
N ASP A 45 -9.43 -3.36 6.91
CA ASP A 45 -9.23 -3.16 8.35
C ASP A 45 -7.83 -3.67 8.73
N PRO A 46 -7.06 -2.96 9.58
CA PRO A 46 -5.75 -3.41 10.01
C PRO A 46 -5.73 -4.84 10.60
N ARG A 47 -6.85 -5.29 11.19
CA ARG A 47 -7.01 -6.64 11.74
C ARG A 47 -7.06 -7.73 10.66
N GLU A 48 -7.45 -7.37 9.43
CA GLU A 48 -7.55 -8.28 8.28
C GLU A 48 -6.22 -8.45 7.55
N THR A 49 -5.23 -7.60 7.82
CA THR A 49 -3.92 -7.57 7.16
C THR A 49 -3.28 -8.95 7.03
N ARG A 50 -3.31 -9.75 8.11
CA ARG A 50 -2.70 -11.08 8.12
C ARG A 50 -3.33 -12.00 7.08
N ASP A 51 -4.66 -12.05 7.05
CA ASP A 51 -5.40 -12.99 6.21
C ASP A 51 -5.40 -12.53 4.76
N ALA A 52 -5.44 -11.22 4.51
CA ALA A 52 -5.26 -10.63 3.19
C ALA A 52 -3.88 -10.99 2.60
N LEU A 53 -2.81 -10.86 3.39
CA LEU A 53 -1.45 -11.24 2.97
C LEU A 53 -1.34 -12.74 2.71
N LEU A 54 -1.91 -13.58 3.57
CA LEU A 54 -1.87 -15.02 3.39
C LEU A 54 -2.63 -15.45 2.12
N GLY A 55 -3.81 -14.89 1.89
CA GLY A 55 -4.60 -15.13 0.68
C GLY A 55 -3.88 -14.68 -0.59
N ALA A 56 -3.24 -13.50 -0.57
CA ALA A 56 -2.45 -13.00 -1.69
C ALA A 56 -1.23 -13.89 -1.98
N LEU A 57 -0.52 -14.34 -0.94
CA LEU A 57 0.63 -15.24 -1.06
C LEU A 57 0.23 -16.58 -1.68
N LEU A 58 -0.84 -17.20 -1.18
CA LEU A 58 -1.33 -18.48 -1.70
C LEU A 58 -1.72 -18.36 -3.18
N ARG A 59 -2.42 -17.29 -3.56
CA ARG A 59 -2.73 -17.01 -4.98
C ARG A 59 -1.48 -16.79 -5.82
N GLY A 60 -0.49 -16.06 -5.30
CA GLY A 60 0.78 -15.78 -5.97
C GLY A 60 1.68 -17.02 -6.17
N LEU A 61 1.57 -18.01 -5.29
CA LEU A 61 2.24 -19.30 -5.47
C LEU A 61 1.62 -20.08 -6.64
N SER A 62 0.29 -20.08 -6.75
CA SER A 62 -0.43 -20.75 -7.85
C SER A 62 -0.33 -20.01 -9.19
N SER A 63 -0.08 -18.69 -9.20
CA SER A 63 0.06 -17.91 -10.43
C SER A 63 1.39 -18.12 -11.14
N ARG A 64 2.40 -18.70 -10.47
CA ARG A 64 3.72 -18.97 -11.04
C ARG A 64 3.67 -20.23 -11.91
N GLN A 65 3.17 -20.09 -13.14
CA GLN A 65 2.93 -21.22 -14.06
C GLN A 65 4.19 -21.76 -14.77
N ALA A 66 5.33 -21.06 -14.69
CA ALA A 66 6.58 -21.53 -15.27
C ALA A 66 7.77 -21.13 -14.40
N ALA A 67 8.82 -21.97 -14.41
CA ALA A 67 10.11 -21.61 -13.86
C ALA A 67 10.67 -20.39 -14.63
N ALA A 68 11.40 -19.52 -13.93
CA ALA A 68 12.09 -18.42 -14.58
C ALA A 68 13.23 -18.99 -15.45
N GLU A 69 13.09 -18.88 -16.77
CA GLU A 69 14.13 -19.30 -17.72
C GLU A 69 15.09 -18.14 -18.03
N PRO A 70 16.35 -18.42 -18.40
CA PRO A 70 17.28 -17.41 -18.85
C PRO A 70 16.72 -16.63 -20.06
N VAL A 71 16.66 -15.31 -19.96
CA VAL A 71 16.30 -14.46 -21.11
C VAL A 71 17.46 -14.48 -22.10
N SER A 72 17.22 -15.02 -23.30
CA SER A 72 18.19 -14.94 -24.40
C SER A 72 18.39 -13.47 -24.78
N ARG A 73 19.59 -12.94 -24.53
CA ARG A 73 19.98 -11.62 -25.01
C ARG A 73 20.35 -11.73 -26.48
N THR A 74 19.39 -11.53 -27.36
CA THR A 74 19.67 -11.33 -28.79
C THR A 74 20.27 -9.94 -28.96
N VAL A 75 21.59 -9.89 -29.17
CA VAL A 75 22.27 -8.66 -29.58
C VAL A 75 22.08 -8.53 -31.09
N ILE A 76 21.70 -7.34 -31.57
CA ILE A 76 21.78 -7.03 -32.99
C ILE A 76 23.28 -6.89 -33.31
N LEU A 77 23.85 -7.90 -33.99
CA LEU A 77 25.21 -7.83 -34.52
C LEU A 77 25.18 -7.04 -35.85
N PRO A 78 26.18 -6.18 -36.12
CA PRO A 78 26.27 -5.40 -37.36
C PRO A 78 26.47 -6.26 -38.61
#